data_AF-A0A0R0JZ02-F1
#
_entry.id   AF-A0A0R0JZ02-F1
#
_cell.length_a   1.000
_cell.length_b   1.000
_cell.length_c   1.000
_cell.angle_alpha   90.00
_cell.angle_beta   90.00
_cell.angle_gamma   90.00
#
_symmetry.space_group_name_H-M   'P 1'
#
loop_
_entity.id
_entity.type
_entity.pdbx_description
1 polymer ?
#
loop_
_entity_poly.entity_id
_entity_poly.type
_entity_poly.pdbx_seq_one_letter_code
_entity_poly.pdbx_strand_id
1 'polypeptide(L)'
;MRRLFQLASRCSVVLCCRNRTSDMTLAIGDGANDVPMIQMADVGVGISGQEGWQAVMASDFAMGQFRFLVPLLLIHGHWNYQQLGYMILYNFYINVVLVLILFCCFYHTTSNYATNFTFKSFSPRYNSIIYSSLPTIIVGILNKDLRKRTLLKYPQLYGAGQRHEAYNKKLFLLTMLDTLWQSMVIFWAPLFAYWSSTIDVASIGDLWTLGVVILVNLHLAMDVIRWYWVTHVVIRGSIVATFISVMIIDSIPNLPGYLAFFDAAGTGLFWLLLLGIIVTALLPYLVVKFVYQYYFPNDIQICREAEKIGYDRVVESGQVEMLPISDNPSR
;
A
#
# COMPACT_ATOMS: atom_id res chain seq x y z
N MET A 1 26.04 -4.85 -39.69
CA MET A 1 25.69 -5.37 -38.34
C MET A 1 26.77 -5.11 -37.28
N ARG A 2 28.05 -5.49 -37.48
CA ARG A 2 29.13 -5.23 -36.48
C ARG A 2 29.32 -3.76 -36.08
N ARG A 3 29.21 -2.80 -37.00
CA ARG A 3 29.28 -1.36 -36.68
C ARG A 3 28.14 -0.87 -35.79
N LEU A 4 26.93 -1.43 -35.96
CA LEU A 4 25.78 -1.13 -35.11
C LEU A 4 25.96 -1.72 -33.71
N PHE A 5 26.51 -2.93 -33.61
CA PHE A 5 26.83 -3.56 -32.33
C PHE A 5 27.93 -2.78 -31.57
N GLN A 6 28.99 -2.35 -32.26
CA GLN A 6 30.03 -1.48 -31.67
C GLN A 6 29.54 -0.07 -31.33
N LEU A 7 28.52 0.45 -32.02
CA LEU A 7 27.90 1.71 -31.62
C LEU A 7 27.04 1.50 -30.37
N ALA A 8 26.24 0.42 -30.34
CA ALA A 8 25.37 0.09 -29.21
C ALA A 8 26.17 -0.17 -27.93
N SER A 9 27.37 -0.73 -28.02
CA SER A 9 28.27 -0.94 -26.87
C SER A 9 28.94 0.35 -26.38
N ARG A 10 28.73 1.50 -27.04
CA ARG A 10 29.30 2.78 -26.60
C ARG A 10 28.30 3.58 -25.77
N CYS A 11 28.79 4.08 -24.64
CA CYS A 11 28.11 4.95 -23.69
C CYS A 11 27.29 6.10 -24.36
N SER A 12 27.78 6.63 -25.49
CA SER A 12 27.07 7.67 -26.26
C SER A 12 25.68 7.27 -26.77
N VAL A 13 25.43 5.99 -27.07
CA VAL A 13 24.10 5.56 -27.55
C VAL A 13 23.10 5.50 -26.39
N VAL A 14 23.50 4.97 -25.23
CA VAL A 14 22.65 4.95 -24.03
C VAL A 14 22.31 6.38 -23.61
N LEU A 15 23.31 7.27 -23.56
CA LEU A 15 23.08 8.68 -23.25
C LEU A 15 22.16 9.36 -24.29
N CYS A 16 22.35 9.07 -25.57
CA CYS A 16 21.52 9.62 -26.65
C CYS A 16 20.07 9.13 -26.55
N CYS A 17 19.84 7.84 -26.32
CA CYS A 17 18.50 7.28 -26.14
C CYS A 17 17.82 7.87 -24.90
N ARG A 18 18.52 7.91 -23.76
CA ARG A 18 18.01 8.45 -22.50
C ARG A 18 17.60 9.92 -22.63
N ASN A 19 18.46 10.74 -23.23
CA ASN A 19 18.15 12.17 -23.44
C ASN A 19 17.02 12.41 -24.44
N ARG A 20 16.76 11.47 -25.35
CA ARG A 20 15.82 11.67 -26.46
C ARG A 20 14.43 11.12 -26.18
N THR A 21 14.31 10.01 -25.46
CA THR A 21 13.00 9.35 -25.24
C THR A 21 12.51 9.43 -23.79
N SER A 22 13.30 9.91 -22.83
CA SER A 22 12.97 9.93 -21.40
C SER A 22 12.56 8.56 -20.82
N ASP A 23 12.84 7.48 -21.55
CA ASP A 23 12.51 6.12 -21.15
C ASP A 23 13.57 5.58 -20.18
N MET A 24 13.14 4.66 -19.34
CA MET A 24 14.03 3.90 -18.47
C MET A 24 14.93 2.98 -19.31
N THR A 25 16.24 3.10 -19.11
CA THR A 25 17.25 2.32 -19.83
C THR A 25 17.83 1.22 -18.96
N LEU A 26 18.01 0.03 -19.54
CA LEU A 26 18.68 -1.09 -18.91
C LEU A 26 19.87 -1.54 -19.77
N ALA A 27 21.04 -1.62 -19.16
CA ALA A 27 22.26 -2.09 -19.81
C ALA A 27 22.74 -3.40 -19.17
N ILE A 28 23.27 -4.29 -20.01
CA ILE A 28 23.77 -5.60 -19.61
C ILE A 28 25.18 -5.73 -20.14
N GLY A 29 26.10 -6.21 -19.30
CA GLY A 29 27.48 -6.46 -19.73
C GLY A 29 28.12 -7.61 -18.99
N ASP A 30 29.11 -8.21 -19.64
CA ASP A 30 29.85 -9.37 -19.15
C ASP A 30 31.36 -9.11 -19.06
N GLY A 31 31.82 -7.91 -19.40
CA GLY A 31 33.23 -7.55 -19.37
C GLY A 31 33.51 -6.07 -19.08
N ALA A 32 34.80 -5.75 -18.92
CA ALA A 32 35.30 -4.41 -18.63
C ALA A 32 34.83 -3.33 -19.63
N ASN A 33 34.67 -3.74 -20.90
CA ASN A 33 34.27 -2.84 -21.98
C ASN A 33 32.84 -2.31 -21.83
N ASP A 34 31.99 -3.03 -21.10
CA ASP A 34 30.59 -2.69 -20.90
C ASP A 34 30.37 -1.85 -19.64
N VAL A 35 31.37 -1.73 -18.75
CA VAL A 35 31.27 -0.95 -17.51
C VAL A 35 30.79 0.48 -17.76
N PRO A 36 31.31 1.25 -18.74
CA PRO A 36 30.81 2.59 -19.03
C PRO A 36 29.37 2.61 -19.56
N MET A 37 28.93 1.54 -20.23
CA MET A 37 27.56 1.41 -20.71
C MET A 37 26.61 1.10 -19.53
N ILE A 38 27.01 0.19 -18.64
CA ILE A 38 26.27 -0.20 -17.43
C ILE A 38 26.07 1.02 -16.52
N GLN A 39 27.12 1.78 -16.23
CA GLN A 39 27.06 2.93 -15.33
C GLN A 39 26.24 4.11 -15.87
N MET A 40 26.02 4.17 -17.18
CA MET A 40 25.26 5.24 -17.82
C MET A 40 23.75 4.95 -17.91
N ALA A 41 23.38 3.66 -17.88
CA ALA A 41 21.99 3.23 -17.87
C ALA A 41 21.34 3.46 -16.51
N ASP A 42 20.01 3.50 -16.47
CA ASP A 42 19.26 3.66 -15.20
C ASP A 42 19.28 2.39 -14.35
N VAL A 43 19.41 1.23 -14.99
CA VAL A 43 19.63 -0.07 -14.32
C VAL A 43 20.75 -0.83 -15.04
N GLY A 44 21.81 -1.15 -14.28
CA GLY A 44 22.95 -1.93 -14.75
C GLY A 44 22.87 -3.39 -14.30
N VAL A 45 23.02 -4.34 -15.23
CA VAL A 45 23.06 -5.78 -14.92
C VAL A 45 24.36 -6.42 -15.39
N GLY A 46 25.13 -6.97 -14.45
CA GLY A 46 26.38 -7.67 -14.73
C GLY A 46 26.17 -9.18 -14.85
N ILE A 47 26.74 -9.79 -15.90
CA ILE A 47 26.79 -11.24 -16.04
C ILE A 47 28.07 -11.77 -15.39
N SER A 48 27.91 -12.60 -14.36
CA SER A 48 29.03 -13.24 -13.69
C SER A 48 29.56 -14.39 -14.54
N GLY A 49 30.77 -14.20 -15.07
CA GLY A 49 31.56 -15.21 -15.77
C GLY A 49 33.03 -15.12 -15.35
N GLN A 50 33.91 -15.93 -15.96
CA GLN A 50 35.35 -15.90 -15.67
C GLN A 50 35.99 -14.54 -15.97
N GLU A 51 35.49 -13.80 -16.96
CA GLU A 51 36.01 -12.48 -17.35
C GLU A 51 35.20 -11.31 -16.78
N GLY A 52 33.99 -11.56 -16.26
CA GLY A 52 32.99 -10.52 -15.98
C GLY A 52 33.02 -9.88 -14.61
N TRP A 53 34.08 -10.09 -13.82
CA TRP A 53 34.13 -9.58 -12.45
C TRP A 53 34.05 -8.04 -12.38
N GLN A 54 34.67 -7.36 -13.34
CA GLN A 54 34.62 -5.89 -13.42
C GLN A 54 33.22 -5.36 -13.79
N ALA A 55 32.51 -6.02 -14.72
CA ALA A 55 31.13 -5.66 -15.06
C ALA A 55 30.19 -5.87 -13.87
N VAL A 56 30.35 -7.00 -13.15
CA VAL A 56 29.56 -7.32 -11.96
C VAL A 56 29.74 -6.30 -10.83
N MET A 57 30.98 -5.91 -10.54
CA MET A 57 31.28 -4.92 -9.50
C MET A 57 30.76 -3.51 -9.83
N ALA A 58 30.58 -3.20 -11.11
CA ALA A 58 30.05 -1.92 -11.56
C ALA A 58 28.53 -1.93 -11.84
N SER A 59 27.86 -3.08 -11.66
CA SER A 59 26.43 -3.26 -11.94
C SER A 59 25.57 -3.22 -10.67
N ASP A 60 24.29 -2.82 -10.81
CA ASP A 60 23.32 -2.83 -9.70
C ASP A 60 22.88 -4.26 -9.34
N PHE A 61 22.75 -5.12 -10.35
CA PHE A 61 22.37 -6.52 -10.19
C PHE A 61 23.38 -7.44 -10.87
N ALA A 62 23.82 -8.48 -10.15
CA ALA A 62 24.68 -9.52 -10.68
C ALA A 62 23.88 -10.81 -10.92
N MET A 63 24.02 -11.42 -12.09
CA MET A 63 23.39 -12.71 -12.41
C MET A 63 24.39 -13.65 -13.08
N GLY A 64 24.30 -14.96 -12.79
CA GLY A 64 25.23 -15.93 -13.39
C GLY A 64 24.98 -16.23 -14.87
N GLN A 65 23.74 -16.04 -15.35
CA GLN A 65 23.37 -16.38 -16.73
C GLN A 65 22.27 -15.43 -17.24
N PHE A 66 22.29 -15.13 -18.53
CA PHE A 66 21.31 -14.26 -19.19
C PHE A 66 19.85 -14.73 -19.02
N ARG A 67 19.62 -16.06 -18.87
CA ARG A 67 18.28 -16.61 -18.66
C ARG A 67 17.57 -16.06 -17.42
N PHE A 68 18.30 -15.58 -16.42
CA PHE A 68 17.74 -15.05 -15.18
C PHE A 68 17.26 -13.60 -15.31
N LEU A 69 17.59 -12.92 -16.42
CA LEU A 69 17.08 -11.58 -16.69
C LEU A 69 15.55 -11.56 -16.83
N VAL A 70 14.97 -12.56 -17.50
CA VAL A 70 13.53 -12.66 -17.72
C VAL A 70 12.75 -12.72 -16.39
N PRO A 71 13.04 -13.64 -15.44
CA PRO A 71 12.38 -13.65 -14.15
C PRO A 71 12.77 -12.46 -13.26
N LEU A 72 13.94 -11.86 -13.43
CA LEU A 72 14.29 -10.63 -12.71
C LEU A 72 13.34 -9.49 -13.10
N LEU A 73 13.19 -9.22 -14.40
CA LEU A 73 12.34 -8.13 -14.88
C LEU A 73 10.86 -8.44 -14.73
N LEU A 74 10.38 -9.54 -15.31
CA LEU A 74 8.94 -9.82 -15.39
C LEU A 74 8.31 -10.12 -14.02
N ILE A 75 9.06 -10.71 -13.10
CA ILE A 75 8.54 -11.03 -11.76
C ILE A 75 8.92 -9.94 -10.76
N HIS A 76 10.22 -9.75 -10.52
CA HIS A 76 10.67 -8.87 -9.44
C HIS A 76 10.51 -7.41 -9.83
N GLY A 77 10.79 -7.04 -11.07
CA GLY A 77 10.55 -5.69 -11.59
C GLY A 77 9.08 -5.30 -11.53
N HIS A 78 8.18 -6.16 -12.00
CA HIS A 78 6.73 -5.93 -11.93
C HIS A 78 6.24 -5.77 -10.49
N TRP A 79 6.61 -6.71 -9.61
CA TRP A 79 6.21 -6.63 -8.20
C TRP A 79 6.76 -5.40 -7.52
N ASN A 80 8.05 -5.10 -7.66
CA ASN A 80 8.64 -3.93 -7.02
C ASN A 80 8.00 -2.62 -7.51
N TYR A 81 7.71 -2.52 -8.81
CA TYR A 81 7.00 -1.36 -9.36
C TYR A 81 5.60 -1.17 -8.75
N GLN A 82 4.81 -2.25 -8.69
CA GLN A 82 3.46 -2.20 -8.10
C GLN A 82 3.50 -1.89 -6.60
N GLN A 83 4.40 -2.54 -5.87
CA GLN A 83 4.58 -2.37 -4.42
C GLN A 83 5.02 -0.95 -4.07
N LEU A 84 6.01 -0.42 -4.79
CA LEU A 84 6.53 0.92 -4.55
C LEU A 84 5.49 1.99 -4.91
N GLY A 85 4.81 1.85 -6.05
CA GLY A 85 3.76 2.78 -6.47
C GLY A 85 2.62 2.86 -5.43
N TYR A 86 2.17 1.70 -4.96
CA TYR A 86 1.16 1.61 -3.91
C TYR A 86 1.65 2.19 -2.58
N MET A 87 2.87 1.85 -2.15
CA MET A 87 3.44 2.33 -0.90
C MET A 87 3.59 3.86 -0.89
N ILE A 88 4.04 4.47 -1.99
CA ILE A 88 4.16 5.93 -2.11
C ILE A 88 2.78 6.58 -1.98
N LEU A 89 1.80 6.10 -2.74
CA LEU A 89 0.45 6.64 -2.74
C LEU A 89 -0.19 6.57 -1.34
N TYR A 90 -0.06 5.43 -0.67
CA TYR A 90 -0.59 5.23 0.68
C TYR A 90 0.12 6.08 1.74
N ASN A 91 1.44 6.24 1.64
CA ASN A 91 2.17 7.12 2.56
C ASN A 91 1.70 8.57 2.42
N PHE A 92 1.45 9.05 1.21
CA PHE A 92 0.85 10.38 1.02
C PHE A 92 -0.55 10.45 1.64
N TYR A 93 -1.41 9.46 1.36
CA TYR A 93 -2.76 9.37 1.92
C TYR A 93 -2.74 9.49 3.47
N ILE A 94 -1.97 8.65 4.17
CA ILE A 94 -1.95 8.64 5.65
C ILE A 94 -1.46 9.98 6.20
N ASN A 95 -0.38 10.52 5.64
CA ASN A 95 0.17 11.77 6.11
C ASN A 95 -0.79 12.95 5.86
N VAL A 96 -1.46 12.99 4.71
CA VAL A 96 -2.41 14.06 4.40
C VAL A 96 -3.67 13.95 5.26
N VAL A 97 -4.23 12.75 5.50
CA VAL A 97 -5.36 12.59 6.46
C VAL A 97 -4.99 13.18 7.82
N LEU A 98 -3.84 12.77 8.37
CA LEU A 98 -3.39 13.23 9.69
C LEU A 98 -3.16 14.74 9.73
N VAL A 99 -2.48 15.30 8.74
CA VAL A 99 -2.19 16.74 8.67
C VAL A 99 -3.48 17.54 8.50
N LEU A 100 -4.42 17.09 7.67
CA LEU A 100 -5.70 17.78 7.48
C LEU A 100 -6.56 17.78 8.74
N ILE A 101 -6.62 16.66 9.46
CA ILE A 101 -7.33 16.62 10.75
C ILE A 101 -6.69 17.58 11.74
N LEU A 102 -5.36 17.58 11.86
CA LEU A 102 -4.65 18.52 12.72
C LEU A 102 -4.88 19.98 12.32
N PHE A 103 -4.91 20.27 11.02
CA PHE A 103 -5.20 21.59 10.48
C PHE A 103 -6.63 22.03 10.83
N CYS A 104 -7.61 21.16 10.65
CA CYS A 104 -9.00 21.42 11.04
C CYS A 104 -9.13 21.65 12.55
N CYS A 105 -8.45 20.84 13.38
CA CYS A 105 -8.39 21.06 14.83
C CYS A 105 -7.80 22.43 15.18
N PHE A 106 -6.70 22.81 14.54
CA PHE A 106 -6.05 24.10 14.76
C PHE A 106 -6.97 25.27 14.39
N TYR A 107 -7.62 25.20 13.23
CA TYR A 107 -8.58 26.21 12.78
C TYR A 107 -9.79 26.33 13.70
N HIS A 108 -10.32 25.21 14.19
CA HIS A 108 -11.44 25.21 15.13
C HIS A 108 -11.07 25.78 16.50
N THR A 109 -9.89 25.42 17.03
CA THR A 109 -9.36 25.98 18.29
C THR A 109 -9.26 27.50 18.23
N THR A 110 -8.65 28.00 17.16
CA THR A 110 -8.40 29.44 16.98
C THR A 110 -9.69 30.23 16.82
N SER A 111 -10.69 29.65 16.15
CA SER A 111 -12.00 30.28 15.98
C SER A 111 -12.82 30.34 17.28
N ASN A 112 -12.71 29.33 18.14
CA ASN A 112 -13.50 29.25 19.38
C ASN A 112 -12.80 29.86 20.61
N TYR A 113 -11.60 30.45 20.47
CA TYR A 113 -10.73 30.88 21.59
C TYR A 113 -10.55 29.80 22.68
N ALA A 114 -10.81 28.54 22.35
CA ALA A 114 -10.80 27.44 23.29
C ALA A 114 -9.40 26.84 23.31
N THR A 115 -8.54 27.32 24.20
CA THR A 115 -7.12 26.92 24.38
C THR A 115 -6.91 25.42 24.67
N ASN A 116 -7.98 24.64 24.84
CA ASN A 116 -7.90 23.24 25.25
C ASN A 116 -7.86 22.25 24.08
N PHE A 117 -8.16 22.69 22.86
CA PHE A 117 -8.50 21.78 21.77
C PHE A 117 -7.29 21.20 21.00
N THR A 118 -6.04 21.61 21.27
CA THR A 118 -4.98 21.36 20.27
C THR A 118 -3.60 20.90 20.69
N PHE A 119 -3.14 20.94 21.95
CA PHE A 119 -1.69 20.79 22.16
C PHE A 119 -1.17 19.92 23.29
N LYS A 120 -1.94 19.59 24.34
CA LYS A 120 -1.32 19.06 25.56
C LYS A 120 -1.04 17.56 25.62
N SER A 121 -1.66 16.75 24.76
CA SER A 121 -1.34 15.32 24.70
C SER A 121 -0.61 15.03 23.40
N PHE A 122 0.73 15.08 23.43
CA PHE A 122 1.54 14.62 22.31
C PHE A 122 1.38 13.11 22.06
N SER A 123 0.97 12.36 23.08
CA SER A 123 0.91 10.89 23.08
C SER A 123 -0.03 10.29 22.01
N PRO A 124 -1.31 10.71 21.88
CA PRO A 124 -2.22 10.09 20.92
C PRO A 124 -1.81 10.34 19.45
N ARG A 125 -1.19 11.49 19.16
CA ARG A 125 -0.73 11.85 17.79
C ARG A 125 0.34 10.90 17.27
N TYR A 126 1.34 10.59 18.09
CA TYR A 126 2.43 9.69 17.70
C TYR A 126 1.95 8.25 17.58
N ASN A 127 1.04 7.84 18.46
CA ASN A 127 0.46 6.51 18.44
C ASN A 127 -0.27 6.25 17.12
N SER A 128 -1.09 7.19 16.63
CA SER A 128 -1.77 7.05 15.34
C SER A 128 -0.81 6.89 14.16
N ILE A 129 0.34 7.60 14.17
CA ILE A 129 1.36 7.48 13.13
C ILE A 129 1.99 6.08 13.14
N ILE A 130 2.37 5.59 14.32
CA ILE A 130 3.02 4.28 14.47
C ILE A 130 2.07 3.16 14.04
N TYR A 131 0.82 3.17 14.53
CA TYR A 131 -0.15 2.11 14.24
C TYR A 131 -0.71 2.15 12.81
N SER A 132 -0.59 3.28 12.10
CA SER A 132 -1.00 3.39 10.69
C SER A 132 0.13 3.09 9.70
N SER A 133 1.38 3.46 10.04
CA SER A 133 2.54 3.27 9.16
C SER A 133 3.01 1.81 9.10
N LEU A 134 3.02 1.09 10.23
CA LEU A 134 3.48 -0.30 10.29
C LEU A 134 2.69 -1.24 9.36
N PRO A 135 1.34 -1.24 9.37
CA PRO A 135 0.54 -2.03 8.43
C PRO A 135 0.82 -1.66 6.98
N THR A 136 0.98 -0.38 6.69
CA THR A 136 1.20 0.11 5.33
C THR A 136 2.51 -0.40 4.75
N ILE A 137 3.59 -0.37 5.52
CA ILE A 137 4.90 -0.87 5.09
C ILE A 137 4.83 -2.38 4.86
N ILE A 138 4.27 -3.14 5.81
CA ILE A 138 4.22 -4.59 5.71
C ILE A 138 3.33 -5.04 4.56
N VAL A 139 2.16 -4.43 4.41
CA VAL A 139 1.27 -4.70 3.27
C VAL A 139 1.96 -4.29 1.97
N GLY A 140 2.62 -3.13 1.91
CA GLY A 140 3.35 -2.68 0.73
C GLY A 140 4.40 -3.69 0.25
N ILE A 141 5.14 -4.31 1.16
CA ILE A 141 6.17 -5.31 0.83
C ILE A 141 5.57 -6.68 0.46
N LEU A 142 4.51 -7.09 1.15
CA LEU A 142 3.94 -8.44 1.00
C LEU A 142 2.87 -8.52 -0.10
N ASN A 143 2.29 -7.40 -0.53
CA ASN A 143 1.22 -7.40 -1.51
C ASN A 143 1.77 -7.82 -2.87
N LYS A 144 1.34 -9.00 -3.34
CA LYS A 144 1.69 -9.57 -4.64
C LYS A 144 0.40 -9.73 -5.43
N ASP A 145 0.31 -8.97 -6.51
CA ASP A 145 -0.86 -8.89 -7.36
C ASP A 145 -1.12 -10.20 -8.13
N LEU A 146 -0.07 -10.81 -8.69
CA LEU A 146 -0.12 -12.02 -9.52
C LEU A 146 0.96 -13.03 -9.10
N ARG A 147 0.72 -14.33 -9.35
CA ARG A 147 1.73 -15.37 -9.08
C ARG A 147 2.86 -15.31 -10.12
N LYS A 148 4.05 -15.79 -9.72
CA LYS A 148 5.25 -15.89 -10.57
C LYS A 148 4.99 -16.57 -11.92
N ARG A 149 4.24 -17.68 -11.90
CA ARG A 149 3.93 -18.46 -13.12
C ARG A 149 3.07 -17.65 -14.10
N THR A 150 2.13 -16.86 -13.59
CA THR A 150 1.21 -16.05 -14.40
C THR A 150 1.95 -14.91 -15.10
N LEU A 151 2.86 -14.23 -14.38
CA LEU A 151 3.70 -13.18 -14.96
C LEU A 151 4.65 -13.69 -16.05
N LEU A 152 5.21 -14.89 -15.88
CA LEU A 152 6.04 -15.52 -16.92
C LEU A 152 5.23 -15.98 -18.14
N LYS A 153 3.97 -16.39 -17.94
CA LYS A 153 3.10 -16.83 -19.03
C LYS A 153 2.60 -15.65 -19.88
N TYR A 154 2.35 -14.51 -19.26
CA TYR A 154 1.82 -13.31 -19.93
C TYR A 154 2.77 -12.11 -19.78
N PRO A 155 3.85 -12.04 -20.58
CA PRO A 155 4.84 -10.96 -20.49
C PRO A 155 4.26 -9.56 -20.83
N GLN A 156 3.12 -9.51 -21.52
CA GLN A 156 2.40 -8.27 -21.88
C GLN A 156 2.01 -7.44 -20.66
N LEU A 157 1.81 -8.08 -19.49
CA LEU A 157 1.47 -7.40 -18.23
C LEU A 157 2.57 -6.44 -17.75
N TYR A 158 3.82 -6.67 -18.17
CA TYR A 158 4.93 -5.76 -17.87
C TYR A 158 4.74 -4.37 -18.51
N GLY A 159 3.95 -4.28 -19.59
CA GLY A 159 3.61 -3.02 -20.24
C GLY A 159 2.87 -2.03 -19.33
N ALA A 160 2.19 -2.50 -18.28
CA ALA A 160 1.54 -1.63 -17.30
C ALA A 160 2.56 -0.73 -16.56
N GLY A 161 3.78 -1.24 -16.33
CA GLY A 161 4.87 -0.47 -15.73
C GLY A 161 5.40 0.63 -16.66
N GLN A 162 5.52 0.31 -17.95
CA GLN A 162 5.95 1.28 -18.98
C GLN A 162 4.93 2.39 -19.21
N ARG A 163 3.63 2.09 -19.03
CA ARG A 163 2.54 3.08 -19.14
C ARG A 163 2.30 3.87 -17.85
N HIS A 164 3.14 3.67 -16.83
CA HIS A 164 3.02 4.30 -15.51
C HIS A 164 1.64 4.11 -14.85
N GLU A 165 1.02 2.94 -15.00
CA GLU A 165 -0.35 2.71 -14.52
C GLU A 165 -0.44 2.63 -12.99
N ALA A 166 0.57 2.10 -12.29
CA ALA A 166 0.51 1.96 -10.83
C ALA A 166 0.65 3.31 -10.10
N TYR A 167 1.34 4.28 -10.72
CA TYR A 167 1.47 5.63 -10.19
C TYR A 167 1.22 6.66 -11.30
N ASN A 168 -0.03 7.09 -11.38
CA ASN A 168 -0.46 8.14 -12.32
C ASN A 168 -0.82 9.40 -11.54
N LYS A 169 -0.49 10.59 -12.09
CA LYS A 169 -0.90 11.89 -11.53
C LYS A 169 -2.41 11.98 -11.33
N LYS A 170 -3.20 11.37 -12.22
CA LYS A 170 -4.67 11.31 -12.08
C LYS A 170 -5.09 10.49 -10.86
N LEU A 171 -4.49 9.32 -10.67
CA LEU A 171 -4.75 8.44 -9.53
C LEU A 171 -4.35 9.14 -8.22
N PHE A 172 -3.20 9.82 -8.22
CA PHE A 172 -2.75 10.63 -7.10
C PHE A 172 -3.77 11.72 -6.76
N LEU A 173 -4.23 12.51 -7.73
CA LEU A 173 -5.20 13.57 -7.50
C LEU A 173 -6.54 13.04 -6.98
N LEU A 174 -7.05 11.94 -7.55
CA LEU A 174 -8.26 11.29 -7.07
C LEU A 174 -8.11 10.82 -5.62
N THR A 175 -6.96 10.22 -5.29
CA THR A 175 -6.65 9.79 -3.92
C THR A 175 -6.60 10.99 -2.97
N MET A 176 -6.03 12.12 -3.39
CA MET A 176 -5.99 13.34 -2.56
C MET A 176 -7.38 13.93 -2.32
N LEU A 177 -8.28 13.89 -3.30
CA LEU A 177 -9.67 14.32 -3.12
C LEU A 177 -10.44 13.41 -2.15
N ASP A 178 -10.24 12.10 -2.26
CA ASP A 178 -10.83 11.14 -1.32
C ASP A 178 -10.28 11.33 0.11
N THR A 179 -8.97 11.57 0.23
CA THR A 179 -8.32 11.91 1.51
C THR A 179 -8.94 13.16 2.15
N LEU A 180 -9.21 14.20 1.35
CA LEU A 180 -9.87 15.42 1.80
C LEU A 180 -11.26 15.11 2.36
N TRP A 181 -12.07 14.32 1.63
CA TRP A 181 -13.38 13.88 2.11
C TRP A 181 -13.29 13.12 3.43
N GLN A 182 -12.43 12.10 3.52
CA GLN A 182 -12.29 11.27 4.71
C GLN A 182 -11.84 12.10 5.93
N SER A 183 -10.89 13.02 5.75
CA SER A 183 -10.43 13.90 6.82
C SER A 183 -11.54 14.85 7.30
N MET A 184 -12.37 15.38 6.39
CA MET A 184 -13.51 16.22 6.75
C MET A 184 -14.56 15.43 7.53
N VAL A 185 -14.89 14.21 7.10
CA VAL A 185 -15.88 13.38 7.80
C VAL A 185 -15.40 13.04 9.22
N ILE A 186 -14.15 12.58 9.37
CA ILE A 186 -13.61 12.23 10.70
C ILE A 186 -13.64 13.44 11.64
N PHE A 187 -13.28 14.62 11.15
CA PHE A 187 -13.23 15.82 11.97
C PHE A 187 -14.64 16.33 12.33
N TRP A 188 -15.50 16.52 11.34
CA TRP A 188 -16.79 17.19 11.53
C TRP A 188 -17.87 16.29 12.13
N ALA A 189 -17.86 14.97 11.88
CA ALA A 189 -18.94 14.10 12.35
C ALA A 189 -19.05 14.05 13.89
N PRO A 190 -17.96 13.88 14.67
CA PRO A 190 -18.02 14.02 16.13
C PRO A 190 -18.48 15.40 16.61
N LEU A 191 -18.02 16.46 15.95
CA LEU A 191 -18.36 17.84 16.33
C LEU A 191 -19.86 18.12 16.15
N PHE A 192 -20.45 17.69 15.03
CA PHE A 192 -21.88 17.86 14.81
C PHE A 192 -22.72 17.01 15.76
N ALA A 193 -22.28 15.79 16.05
CA ALA A 193 -23.03 14.90 16.95
C ALA A 193 -23.02 15.38 18.40
N TYR A 194 -21.89 15.91 18.87
CA TYR A 194 -21.73 16.40 20.24
C TYR A 194 -21.96 17.90 20.40
N TRP A 195 -22.46 18.61 19.38
CA TRP A 195 -22.70 20.06 19.44
C TRP A 195 -23.58 20.48 20.63
N SER A 196 -24.53 19.64 21.04
CA SER A 196 -25.45 19.89 22.15
C SER A 196 -25.06 19.17 23.45
N SER A 197 -23.97 18.40 23.44
CA SER A 197 -23.58 17.55 24.57
C SER A 197 -22.41 18.15 25.36
N THR A 198 -22.39 17.92 26.67
CA THR A 198 -21.35 18.42 27.59
C THR A 198 -20.17 17.43 27.72
N ILE A 199 -19.83 16.70 26.66
CA ILE A 199 -18.76 15.70 26.71
C ILE A 199 -17.40 16.40 26.75
N ASP A 200 -16.47 15.81 27.51
CA ASP A 200 -15.12 16.33 27.64
C ASP A 200 -14.37 16.31 26.30
N VAL A 201 -13.54 17.33 26.08
CA VAL A 201 -12.78 17.50 24.83
C VAL A 201 -11.82 16.33 24.61
N ALA A 202 -11.35 15.72 25.70
CA ALA A 202 -10.51 14.51 25.66
C ALA A 202 -11.21 13.35 24.95
N SER A 203 -12.46 13.04 25.30
CA SER A 203 -13.23 11.95 24.69
C SER A 203 -13.42 12.12 23.18
N ILE A 204 -13.55 13.36 22.69
CA ILE A 204 -13.60 13.65 21.24
C ILE A 204 -12.24 13.35 20.60
N GLY A 205 -11.14 13.70 21.27
CA GLY A 205 -9.79 13.37 20.85
C GLY A 205 -9.54 11.87 20.73
N ASP A 206 -10.07 11.08 21.66
CA ASP A 206 -9.96 9.62 21.61
C ASP A 206 -10.78 9.02 20.48
N LEU A 207 -12.00 9.54 20.26
CA LEU A 207 -12.84 9.17 19.13
C LEU A 207 -12.14 9.44 17.80
N TRP A 208 -11.45 10.57 17.66
CA TRP A 208 -10.64 10.87 16.48
C TRP A 208 -9.44 9.95 16.33
N THR A 209 -8.72 9.69 17.41
CA THR A 209 -7.54 8.81 17.40
C THR A 209 -7.94 7.41 16.93
N LEU A 210 -9.00 6.84 17.51
CA LEU A 210 -9.53 5.53 17.12
C LEU A 210 -10.13 5.55 15.71
N GLY A 211 -10.91 6.59 15.40
CA GLY A 211 -11.54 6.77 14.09
C GLY A 211 -10.52 6.79 12.96
N VAL A 212 -9.44 7.57 13.09
CA VAL A 212 -8.37 7.65 12.09
C VAL A 212 -7.68 6.30 11.91
N VAL A 213 -7.25 5.66 12.99
CA VAL A 213 -6.47 4.41 12.86
C VAL A 213 -7.33 3.30 12.27
N ILE A 214 -8.59 3.16 12.71
CA ILE A 214 -9.49 2.14 12.17
C ILE A 214 -9.79 2.43 10.71
N LEU A 215 -10.09 3.68 10.37
CA LEU A 215 -10.39 4.07 9.00
C LEU A 215 -9.23 3.81 8.06
N VAL A 216 -8.00 4.23 8.42
CA VAL A 216 -6.81 4.02 7.58
C VAL A 216 -6.50 2.53 7.41
N ASN A 217 -6.64 1.74 8.48
CA ASN A 217 -6.41 0.29 8.44
C ASN A 217 -7.48 -0.44 7.62
N LEU A 218 -8.75 -0.01 7.68
CA LEU A 218 -9.82 -0.57 6.86
C LEU A 218 -9.68 -0.15 5.41
N HIS A 219 -9.30 1.11 5.14
CA HIS A 219 -8.96 1.57 3.80
C HIS A 219 -7.88 0.66 3.22
N LEU A 220 -6.78 0.46 3.95
CA LEU A 220 -5.70 -0.45 3.57
C LEU A 220 -6.19 -1.88 3.34
N ALA A 221 -7.02 -2.41 4.23
CA ALA A 221 -7.59 -3.75 4.12
C ALA A 221 -8.38 -3.96 2.83
N MET A 222 -9.12 -2.95 2.36
CA MET A 222 -9.89 -3.05 1.11
C MET A 222 -9.00 -3.20 -0.11
N ASP A 223 -7.77 -2.69 -0.07
CA ASP A 223 -6.83 -2.70 -1.18
C ASP A 223 -5.85 -3.89 -1.16
N VAL A 224 -5.83 -4.66 -0.07
CA VAL A 224 -5.09 -5.92 0.01
C VAL A 224 -5.67 -6.91 -1.00
N ILE A 225 -4.83 -7.34 -1.95
CA ILE A 225 -5.22 -8.28 -3.01
C ILE A 225 -5.16 -9.70 -2.49
N ARG A 226 -4.05 -10.04 -1.82
CA ARG A 226 -3.75 -11.39 -1.34
C ARG A 226 -3.55 -11.34 0.15
N TRP A 227 -4.51 -11.93 0.86
CA TRP A 227 -4.51 -12.00 2.30
C TRP A 227 -3.54 -13.07 2.78
N TYR A 228 -2.49 -12.64 3.46
CA TYR A 228 -1.59 -13.51 4.22
C TYR A 228 -1.93 -13.44 5.70
N TRP A 229 -1.59 -14.50 6.45
CA TRP A 229 -1.75 -14.50 7.90
C TRP A 229 -1.05 -13.29 8.55
N VAL A 230 0.14 -12.92 8.04
CA VAL A 230 0.88 -11.73 8.51
C VAL A 230 0.06 -10.46 8.30
N THR A 231 -0.58 -10.28 7.13
CA THR A 231 -1.39 -9.08 6.87
C THR A 231 -2.60 -8.99 7.80
N HIS A 232 -3.23 -10.13 8.15
CA HIS A 232 -4.30 -10.14 9.14
C HIS A 232 -3.81 -9.76 10.53
N VAL A 233 -2.70 -10.34 10.97
CA VAL A 233 -2.11 -10.08 12.29
C VAL A 233 -1.74 -8.61 12.42
N VAL A 234 -1.16 -8.02 11.38
CA VAL A 234 -0.69 -6.63 11.42
C VAL A 234 -1.85 -5.64 11.40
N ILE A 235 -2.86 -5.83 10.55
CA ILE A 235 -4.03 -4.93 10.47
C ILE A 235 -4.91 -5.04 11.72
N ARG A 236 -5.18 -6.26 12.21
CA ARG A 236 -5.98 -6.43 13.44
C ARG A 236 -5.17 -6.03 14.66
N GLY A 237 -3.88 -6.36 14.67
CA GLY A 237 -2.95 -6.02 15.74
C GLY A 237 -2.78 -4.51 15.92
N SER A 238 -2.70 -3.73 14.83
CA SER A 238 -2.64 -2.26 14.92
C SER A 238 -3.90 -1.66 15.53
N ILE A 239 -5.08 -2.15 15.14
CA ILE A 239 -6.36 -1.70 15.69
C ILE A 239 -6.43 -2.02 17.20
N VAL A 240 -6.15 -3.27 17.59
CA VAL A 240 -6.16 -3.69 19.00
C VAL A 240 -5.12 -2.92 19.82
N ALA A 241 -3.91 -2.74 19.29
CA ALA A 241 -2.85 -1.97 19.96
C ALA A 241 -3.26 -0.51 20.18
N THR A 242 -4.03 0.08 19.26
CA THR A 242 -4.52 1.45 19.41
C THR A 242 -5.53 1.56 20.55
N PHE A 243 -6.48 0.61 20.64
CA PHE A 243 -7.41 0.55 21.79
C PHE A 243 -6.65 0.43 23.11
N ILE A 244 -5.67 -0.47 23.19
CA ILE A 244 -4.86 -0.66 24.40
C ILE A 244 -4.11 0.64 24.75
N SER A 245 -3.51 1.30 23.77
CA SER A 245 -2.75 2.54 24.01
C SER A 245 -3.64 3.69 24.47
N VAL A 246 -4.85 3.85 23.92
CA VAL A 246 -5.82 4.84 24.39
C VAL A 246 -6.23 4.52 25.83
N MET A 247 -6.57 3.26 26.13
CA MET A 247 -6.93 2.84 27.50
C MET A 247 -5.81 3.09 28.51
N ILE A 248 -4.55 2.84 28.13
CA ILE A 248 -3.39 3.09 29.00
C ILE A 248 -3.21 4.58 29.24
N ILE A 249 -3.30 5.40 28.20
CA ILE A 249 -3.13 6.87 28.30
C ILE A 249 -4.19 7.46 29.24
N ASP A 250 -5.44 7.06 29.09
CA ASP A 250 -6.55 7.60 29.86
C ASP A 250 -6.60 7.07 31.29
N SER A 251 -5.88 5.99 31.58
CA SER A 251 -5.71 5.48 32.94
C SER A 251 -4.66 6.27 33.73
N ILE A 252 -3.86 7.14 33.09
CA ILE A 252 -2.80 7.91 33.75
C ILE A 252 -3.42 9.18 34.37
N PRO A 253 -3.40 9.34 35.72
CA PRO A 253 -4.07 10.46 36.39
C PRO A 253 -3.51 11.85 36.04
N ASN A 254 -2.26 11.90 35.60
CA ASN A 254 -1.54 13.15 35.32
C ASN A 254 -1.87 13.75 33.95
N LEU A 255 -2.65 13.06 33.12
CA LEU A 255 -3.00 13.53 31.78
C LEU A 255 -4.40 14.14 31.74
N PRO A 256 -4.60 15.23 30.96
CA PRO A 256 -5.93 15.77 30.71
C PRO A 256 -6.73 14.73 29.92
N GLY A 257 -7.87 14.30 30.47
CA GLY A 257 -8.67 13.19 29.93
C GLY A 257 -8.66 11.91 30.78
N TYR A 258 -8.30 11.99 32.06
CA TYR A 258 -8.38 10.84 32.96
C TYR A 258 -9.78 10.21 32.92
N LEU A 259 -9.84 8.92 32.57
CA LEU A 259 -11.06 8.12 32.37
C LEU A 259 -12.00 8.56 31.24
N ALA A 260 -11.60 9.52 30.40
CA ALA A 260 -12.43 10.05 29.32
C ALA A 260 -12.88 8.96 28.33
N PHE A 261 -11.99 8.02 27.97
CA PHE A 261 -12.35 6.87 27.14
C PHE A 261 -13.31 5.91 27.84
N PHE A 262 -13.16 5.66 29.14
CA PHE A 262 -14.05 4.72 29.85
C PHE A 262 -15.47 5.26 29.95
N ASP A 263 -15.62 6.55 30.22
CA ASP A 263 -16.91 7.22 30.26
C ASP A 263 -17.55 7.30 28.85
N ALA A 264 -16.74 7.63 27.83
CA ALA A 264 -17.21 7.68 26.46
C ALA A 264 -17.61 6.30 25.92
N ALA A 265 -16.78 5.27 26.15
CA ALA A 265 -17.02 3.91 25.69
C ALA A 265 -18.22 3.24 26.37
N GLY A 266 -18.60 3.69 27.58
CA GLY A 266 -19.85 3.29 28.24
C GLY A 266 -21.11 3.77 27.52
N THR A 267 -20.98 4.81 26.69
CA THR A 267 -22.11 5.40 25.96
C THR A 267 -22.27 4.75 24.60
N GLY A 268 -23.42 4.13 24.32
CA GLY A 268 -23.70 3.50 23.01
C GLY A 268 -23.56 4.45 21.81
N LEU A 269 -23.71 5.77 22.05
CA LEU A 269 -23.54 6.82 21.06
C LEU A 269 -22.11 6.87 20.51
N PHE A 270 -21.09 6.63 21.35
CA PHE A 270 -19.68 6.61 20.95
C PHE A 270 -19.42 5.54 19.87
N TRP A 271 -19.92 4.32 20.08
CA TRP A 271 -19.76 3.21 19.13
C TRP A 271 -20.54 3.43 17.83
N LEU A 272 -21.75 3.98 17.93
CA LEU A 272 -22.55 4.33 16.74
C LEU A 272 -21.89 5.42 15.91
N LEU A 273 -21.28 6.44 16.55
CA LEU A 273 -20.52 7.46 15.84
C LEU A 273 -19.27 6.90 15.20
N LEU A 274 -18.50 6.08 15.91
CA LEU A 274 -17.30 5.46 15.36
C LEU A 274 -17.64 4.65 14.11
N LEU A 275 -18.70 3.82 14.16
CA LEU A 275 -19.20 3.08 13.01
C LEU A 275 -19.68 4.02 11.90
N GLY A 276 -20.45 5.06 12.24
CA GLY A 276 -20.98 6.03 11.30
C GLY A 276 -19.88 6.76 10.53
N ILE A 277 -18.80 7.17 11.20
CA ILE A 277 -17.63 7.79 10.59
C ILE A 277 -16.98 6.85 9.59
N ILE A 278 -16.73 5.60 9.97
CA ILE A 278 -16.11 4.59 9.10
C ILE A 278 -16.95 4.38 7.85
N VAL A 279 -18.26 4.18 8.01
CA VAL A 279 -19.16 3.93 6.88
C VAL A 279 -19.22 5.14 5.95
N THR A 280 -19.48 6.34 6.48
CA THR A 280 -19.65 7.55 5.67
C THR A 280 -18.36 7.97 4.97
N ALA A 281 -17.20 7.77 5.60
CA ALA A 281 -15.92 8.11 5.01
C ALA A 281 -15.46 7.10 3.95
N LEU A 282 -15.69 5.80 4.15
CA LEU A 282 -15.27 4.76 3.18
C LEU A 282 -16.26 4.54 2.03
N LEU A 283 -17.52 5.01 2.15
CA LEU A 283 -18.55 4.77 1.15
C LEU A 283 -18.20 5.35 -0.23
N PRO A 284 -17.73 6.60 -0.38
CA PRO A 284 -17.35 7.12 -1.69
C PRO A 284 -16.22 6.31 -2.34
N TYR A 285 -15.21 5.92 -1.54
CA TYR A 285 -14.11 5.10 -2.03
C TYR A 285 -14.61 3.75 -2.56
N LEU A 286 -15.45 3.06 -1.80
CA LEU A 286 -16.05 1.77 -2.20
C LEU A 286 -16.86 1.90 -3.49
N VAL A 287 -17.69 2.93 -3.61
CA VAL A 287 -18.52 3.16 -4.79
C VAL A 287 -17.65 3.43 -6.02
N VAL A 288 -16.67 4.33 -5.92
CA VAL A 288 -15.76 4.66 -7.03
C VAL A 288 -14.96 3.43 -7.45
N LYS A 289 -14.43 2.68 -6.49
CA LYS A 289 -13.67 1.46 -6.76
C LYS A 289 -14.52 0.40 -7.44
N PHE A 290 -15.75 0.17 -6.97
CA PHE A 290 -16.67 -0.77 -7.58
C PHE A 290 -17.03 -0.38 -9.01
N VAL A 291 -17.41 0.88 -9.24
CA VAL A 291 -17.77 1.41 -10.57
C VAL A 291 -16.58 1.27 -11.52
N TYR A 292 -15.39 1.66 -11.09
CA TYR A 292 -14.21 1.58 -11.95
C TYR A 292 -13.84 0.13 -12.29
N GLN A 293 -13.83 -0.78 -11.31
CA GLN A 293 -13.49 -2.19 -11.53
C GLN A 293 -14.54 -2.94 -12.37
N TYR A 294 -15.80 -2.52 -12.33
CA TYR A 294 -16.88 -3.13 -13.09
C TYR A 294 -16.90 -2.64 -14.55
N TYR A 295 -16.78 -1.33 -14.78
CA TYR A 295 -16.90 -0.76 -16.12
C TYR A 295 -15.56 -0.67 -16.88
N PHE A 296 -14.43 -0.56 -16.17
CA PHE A 296 -13.10 -0.38 -16.76
C PHE A 296 -12.09 -1.38 -16.16
N PRO A 297 -12.23 -2.68 -16.44
CA PRO A 297 -11.31 -3.68 -15.92
C PRO A 297 -9.90 -3.51 -16.52
N ASN A 298 -8.89 -3.44 -15.66
CA ASN A 298 -7.49 -3.42 -16.08
C ASN A 298 -7.00 -4.84 -16.46
N ASP A 299 -6.02 -4.94 -17.36
CA ASP A 299 -5.42 -6.23 -17.78
C ASP A 299 -4.94 -7.07 -16.58
N ILE A 300 -4.36 -6.42 -15.56
CA ILE A 300 -3.92 -7.05 -14.31
C ILE A 300 -5.11 -7.63 -13.54
N GLN A 301 -6.25 -6.93 -13.53
CA GLN A 301 -7.47 -7.40 -12.87
C GLN A 301 -8.05 -8.61 -13.58
N ILE A 302 -8.16 -8.56 -14.92
CA ILE A 302 -8.64 -9.68 -15.74
C ILE A 302 -7.77 -10.92 -15.52
N CYS A 303 -6.45 -10.76 -15.54
CA CYS A 303 -5.51 -11.86 -15.27
C CYS A 303 -5.65 -12.40 -13.85
N ARG A 304 -5.95 -11.55 -12.86
CA ARG A 304 -6.17 -11.96 -11.48
C ARG A 304 -7.47 -12.74 -11.32
N GLU A 305 -8.53 -12.34 -11.99
CA GLU A 305 -9.81 -13.05 -12.01
C GLU A 305 -9.66 -14.41 -12.68
N ALA A 306 -8.98 -14.47 -13.83
CA ALA A 306 -8.63 -15.72 -14.50
C ALA A 306 -7.77 -16.63 -13.61
N GLU A 307 -6.85 -16.05 -12.83
CA GLU A 307 -6.01 -16.78 -11.88
C GLU A 307 -6.81 -17.40 -10.72
N LYS A 308 -7.84 -16.70 -10.23
CA LYS A 308 -8.76 -17.21 -9.20
C LYS A 308 -9.64 -18.34 -9.75
N ILE A 309 -10.27 -18.13 -10.90
CA ILE A 309 -11.12 -19.15 -11.56
C ILE A 309 -10.31 -20.42 -11.89
N GLY A 310 -9.09 -20.24 -12.41
CA GLY A 310 -8.20 -21.37 -12.71
C GLY A 310 -7.73 -22.11 -11.46
N TYR A 311 -7.63 -21.42 -10.31
CA TYR A 311 -7.35 -22.08 -9.04
C TYR A 311 -8.54 -22.92 -8.59
N ASP A 312 -9.76 -22.39 -8.67
CA ASP A 312 -10.96 -23.10 -8.26
C ASP A 312 -11.18 -24.37 -9.10
N ARG A 313 -10.92 -24.31 -10.42
CA ARG A 313 -11.00 -25.52 -11.27
C ARG A 313 -9.99 -26.60 -10.90
N VAL A 314 -8.77 -26.23 -10.51
CA VAL A 314 -7.73 -27.20 -10.09
C VAL A 314 -8.09 -27.80 -8.73
N VAL A 315 -8.63 -26.99 -7.81
CA VAL A 315 -9.11 -27.46 -6.51
C VAL A 315 -10.32 -28.38 -6.66
N GLU A 316 -11.28 -28.04 -7.53
CA GLU A 316 -12.43 -28.90 -7.86
C GLU A 316 -11.97 -30.23 -8.47
N SER A 317 -11.04 -30.23 -9.44
CA SER A 317 -10.52 -31.48 -10.00
C SER A 317 -9.79 -32.35 -8.97
N GLY A 318 -9.07 -31.73 -8.02
CA GLY A 318 -8.40 -32.44 -6.92
C GLY A 318 -9.36 -32.94 -5.84
N GLN A 319 -10.55 -32.34 -5.70
CA GLN A 319 -11.60 -32.86 -4.81
C GLN A 319 -12.40 -34.00 -5.44
N VAL A 320 -12.56 -34.03 -6.77
CA VAL A 320 -13.19 -35.17 -7.46
C VAL A 320 -12.30 -36.42 -7.41
N GLU A 321 -10.97 -36.28 -7.43
CA GLU A 321 -10.03 -37.40 -7.27
C GLU A 321 -9.94 -37.95 -5.83
N MET A 322 -10.57 -37.31 -4.84
CA MET A 322 -10.59 -37.77 -3.43
C MET A 322 -11.89 -38.49 -3.02
N LEU A 323 -12.68 -39.02 -3.96
CA LEU A 323 -13.66 -40.05 -3.65
C LEU A 323 -12.93 -41.41 -3.53
N PRO A 324 -12.80 -42.01 -2.32
CA PRO A 324 -12.12 -43.28 -2.19
C PRO A 324 -12.96 -44.36 -2.88
N ILE A 325 -12.34 -44.99 -3.88
CA ILE A 325 -12.76 -46.27 -4.43
C ILE A 325 -12.87 -47.25 -3.27
N SER A 326 -14.07 -47.80 -3.12
CA SER A 326 -14.50 -48.90 -2.26
C SER A 326 -13.41 -49.78 -1.64
N ASP A 327 -13.36 -49.83 -0.31
CA ASP A 327 -12.96 -51.03 0.42
C ASP A 327 -14.22 -51.83 0.77
N ASN A 328 -14.56 -52.77 -0.11
CA ASN A 328 -15.38 -53.91 0.25
C ASN A 328 -14.49 -55.15 0.16
N PRO A 329 -13.96 -55.70 1.26
CA PRO A 329 -13.32 -57.00 1.24
C PRO A 329 -14.36 -58.07 1.57
N SER A 330 -14.59 -58.93 0.60
CA SER A 330 -15.19 -60.26 0.72
C SER A 330 -15.21 -60.87 2.13
N ARG A 331 -16.41 -61.18 2.63
CA ARG A 331 -16.70 -62.41 3.35
C ARG A 331 -18.17 -62.79 3.27
#